data_AF-G8T9M0-F1
#
_entry.id   AF-G8T9M0-F1
#
_cell.length_a   1.000
_cell.length_b   1.000
_cell.length_c   1.000
_cell.angle_alpha   90.00
_cell.angle_beta   90.00
_cell.angle_gamma   90.00
#
_symmetry.space_group_name_H-M   'P 1'
#
loop_
_entity.id
_entity.type
_entity.pdbx_description
1 polymer ?
#
loop_
_entity_poly.entity_id
_entity_poly.type
_entity_poly.pdbx_seq_one_letter_code
_entity_poly.pdbx_strand_id
1 'polypeptide(L)'
;MKIIAHIILVTIILTSCNKDKSPFDKSVDDRINEQLGSYQQVISGAANGWTATLITKPGNTYSFYFRFNDSNRVFMYCDFDTTTAGVLKESSYRLKSLQQPCLIFDTYSYVHLLADPDASKNGGVYGGGLLSDFEFSIDTCTTDSIKLTGRFNGSAAILRKASAQDRAAWENKAVRNNLVGLNNLGKILNYFKRLTYNGTDYEIRFIAAYKVAIITWKDAAGMAHTVTTPYYISPSGIVFPIPVVNGSTTITGLNITGYNTTTNTVQVRLNNTDATIAGAIRPVNPDVQAARRWWQWGADAQSYWFSWNGFHADGVDDAFKLKTLQTDTSQFYYLTYWPGVQPSSGSSFDALIPFYYIPRINDIDFIYGTAPKPTFQSDGRVQFSLLSDLTVGPYPTTGPASKTKDQFFNSNGYWFVQTGENSYDMVSAKDAKTWITWQH
;
A
#
# COMPACT_ATOMS: atom_id res chain seq x y z
N MET A 1 78.57 -30.33 -13.74
CA MET A 1 77.35 -29.48 -13.61
C MET A 1 76.02 -30.23 -13.58
N LYS A 2 75.88 -31.46 -14.12
CA LYS A 2 74.57 -32.15 -14.15
C LYS A 2 74.17 -32.80 -12.81
N ILE A 3 75.10 -33.30 -11.99
CA ILE A 3 74.78 -34.02 -10.73
C ILE A 3 74.32 -33.07 -9.61
N ILE A 4 74.86 -31.84 -9.54
CA ILE A 4 74.48 -30.85 -8.52
C ILE A 4 73.05 -30.31 -8.74
N ALA A 5 72.61 -30.21 -10.01
CA ALA A 5 71.26 -29.78 -10.35
C ALA A 5 70.18 -30.81 -9.95
N HIS A 6 70.52 -32.11 -9.92
CA HIS A 6 69.57 -33.17 -9.53
C HIS A 6 69.42 -33.27 -8.00
N ILE A 7 70.47 -32.94 -7.23
CA ILE A 7 70.43 -32.96 -5.76
C ILE A 7 69.63 -31.76 -5.21
N ILE A 8 69.70 -30.61 -5.87
CA ILE A 8 68.91 -29.40 -5.51
C ILE A 8 67.42 -29.58 -5.86
N LEU A 9 67.09 -30.28 -6.95
CA LEU A 9 65.70 -30.53 -7.33
C LEU A 9 65.00 -31.54 -6.40
N VAL A 10 65.73 -32.53 -5.87
CA VAL A 10 65.17 -33.53 -4.94
C VAL A 10 64.99 -32.97 -3.51
N THR A 11 65.78 -31.97 -3.11
CA THR A 11 65.62 -31.32 -1.79
C THR A 11 64.46 -30.32 -1.73
N ILE A 12 64.03 -29.75 -2.87
CA ILE A 12 62.86 -28.84 -2.93
C ILE A 12 61.53 -29.60 -2.87
N ILE A 13 61.50 -30.87 -3.29
CA ILE A 13 60.28 -31.72 -3.26
C ILE A 13 60.01 -32.26 -1.84
N LEU A 14 61.01 -32.25 -0.94
CA LEU A 14 60.85 -32.70 0.46
C LEU A 14 60.42 -31.59 1.43
N THR A 15 60.29 -30.34 0.98
CA THR A 15 59.84 -29.21 1.82
C THR A 15 58.42 -28.71 1.53
N SER A 16 57.69 -29.30 0.57
CA SER A 16 56.29 -28.93 0.31
C SER A 16 55.31 -29.83 1.09
N CYS A 17 55.13 -29.52 2.37
CA CYS A 17 53.92 -29.67 3.19
C CYS A 17 54.35 -29.83 4.66
N ASN A 18 54.83 -28.74 5.25
CA ASN A 18 54.47 -28.54 6.65
C ASN A 18 52.96 -28.36 6.64
N LYS A 19 52.22 -29.35 7.17
CA LYS A 19 50.83 -29.14 7.56
C LYS A 19 50.88 -28.10 8.67
N ASP A 20 50.76 -26.84 8.30
CA ASP A 20 50.56 -25.77 9.26
C ASP A 20 49.43 -26.19 10.17
N LYS A 21 49.73 -26.26 11.47
CA LYS A 21 48.69 -26.46 12.48
C LYS A 21 47.64 -25.40 12.20
N SER A 22 46.40 -25.85 12.03
CA SER A 22 45.25 -24.94 11.92
C SER A 22 45.42 -23.84 12.99
N PRO A 23 45.28 -22.55 12.64
CA PRO A 23 45.35 -21.47 13.62
C PRO A 23 44.21 -21.50 14.64
N PHE A 24 43.30 -22.48 14.51
CA PHE A 24 42.19 -22.76 15.41
C PHE A 24 42.31 -24.15 16.02
N ASP A 25 42.02 -24.25 17.32
CA ASP A 25 42.04 -25.51 18.09
C ASP A 25 40.89 -26.48 17.72
N LYS A 26 39.85 -25.98 17.05
CA LYS A 26 38.68 -26.74 16.58
C LYS A 26 38.62 -26.77 15.06
N SER A 27 38.05 -27.84 14.50
CA SER A 27 37.77 -27.91 13.06
C SER A 27 36.75 -26.85 12.64
N VAL A 28 36.71 -26.52 11.35
CA VAL A 28 35.71 -25.59 10.80
C VAL A 28 34.29 -26.11 11.08
N ASP A 29 34.06 -27.41 10.91
CA ASP A 29 32.76 -28.05 11.14
C ASP A 29 32.35 -27.97 12.61
N ASP A 30 33.28 -28.23 13.55
CA ASP A 30 33.00 -28.12 14.99
C ASP A 30 32.59 -26.70 15.38
N ARG A 31 33.30 -25.70 14.85
CA ARG A 31 33.00 -24.29 15.12
C ARG A 31 31.64 -23.88 14.57
N ILE A 32 31.31 -24.32 13.36
CA ILE A 32 30.00 -24.07 12.74
C ILE A 32 28.89 -24.73 13.57
N ASN A 33 29.06 -25.98 13.96
CA ASN A 33 28.07 -26.71 14.76
C ASN A 33 27.87 -26.08 16.15
N GLU A 34 28.95 -25.64 16.80
CA GLU A 34 28.89 -24.91 18.06
C GLU A 34 28.14 -23.59 17.91
N GLN A 35 28.40 -22.83 16.84
CA GLN A 35 27.70 -21.58 16.56
C GLN A 35 26.22 -21.80 16.26
N LEU A 36 25.86 -22.80 15.45
CA LEU A 36 24.47 -23.17 15.21
C LEU A 36 23.77 -23.63 16.50
N GLY A 37 24.47 -24.38 17.35
CA GLY A 37 23.98 -24.78 18.68
C GLY A 37 23.72 -23.58 19.60
N SER A 38 24.62 -22.60 19.62
CA SER A 38 24.43 -21.34 20.36
C SER A 38 23.21 -20.56 19.85
N TYR A 39 23.05 -20.46 18.53
CA TYR A 39 21.88 -19.80 17.94
C TYR A 39 20.59 -20.53 18.24
N GLN A 40 20.60 -21.87 18.22
CA GLN A 40 19.46 -22.70 18.59
C GLN A 40 19.01 -22.38 20.02
N GLN A 41 19.94 -22.37 20.97
CA GLN A 41 19.67 -22.05 22.38
C GLN A 41 19.07 -20.66 22.56
N VAL A 42 19.58 -19.64 21.84
CA VAL A 42 19.03 -18.28 21.90
C VAL A 42 17.61 -18.25 21.33
N ILE A 43 17.42 -18.80 20.12
CA ILE A 43 16.16 -18.72 19.37
C ILE A 43 15.02 -19.45 20.11
N SER A 44 15.25 -20.70 20.54
CA SER A 44 14.24 -21.51 21.25
C SER A 44 14.15 -21.21 22.75
N GLY A 45 15.19 -20.65 23.36
CA GLY A 45 15.23 -20.30 24.78
C GLY A 45 14.43 -19.06 25.17
N ALA A 46 13.88 -18.31 24.21
CA ALA A 46 13.01 -17.18 24.48
C ALA A 46 11.61 -17.67 24.93
N ALA A 47 11.39 -17.82 26.24
CA ALA A 47 10.17 -18.39 26.83
C ALA A 47 8.86 -17.73 26.37
N ASN A 48 8.87 -16.42 26.13
CA ASN A 48 7.72 -15.67 25.64
C ASN A 48 7.77 -15.43 24.12
N GLY A 49 8.74 -16.01 23.42
CA GLY A 49 8.95 -15.82 21.99
C GLY A 49 9.65 -14.51 21.64
N TRP A 50 9.38 -14.05 20.42
CA TRP A 50 9.99 -12.89 19.78
C TRP A 50 8.91 -12.06 19.12
N THR A 51 8.98 -10.74 19.27
CA THR A 51 8.29 -9.81 18.36
C THR A 51 9.25 -9.48 17.23
N ALA A 52 8.74 -9.29 16.02
CA ALA A 52 9.60 -9.03 14.87
C ALA A 52 9.00 -8.03 13.90
N THR A 53 9.87 -7.35 13.17
CA THR A 53 9.54 -6.63 11.95
C THR A 53 10.27 -7.28 10.78
N LEU A 54 9.56 -7.53 9.68
CA LEU A 54 10.10 -8.00 8.41
C LEU A 54 9.81 -6.95 7.34
N ILE A 55 10.86 -6.38 6.77
CA ILE A 55 10.82 -5.34 5.76
C ILE A 55 11.17 -5.98 4.41
N THR A 56 10.21 -5.99 3.48
CA THR A 56 10.44 -6.52 2.13
C THR A 56 11.38 -5.62 1.34
N LYS A 57 11.93 -6.10 0.21
CA LYS A 57 12.84 -5.31 -0.63
C LYS A 57 12.24 -3.94 -1.06
N PRO A 58 10.95 -3.84 -1.43
CA PRO A 58 10.28 -2.55 -1.67
C PRO A 58 10.13 -1.62 -0.45
N GLY A 59 10.33 -2.11 0.77
CA GLY A 59 10.17 -1.34 2.01
C GLY A 59 8.85 -1.61 2.77
N ASN A 60 8.00 -2.53 2.31
CA ASN A 60 6.77 -2.87 3.03
C ASN A 60 7.13 -3.54 4.35
N THR A 61 6.60 -3.02 5.46
CA THR A 61 6.91 -3.55 6.80
C THR A 61 5.75 -4.40 7.31
N TYR A 62 6.08 -5.59 7.79
CA TYR A 62 5.15 -6.50 8.45
C TYR A 62 5.63 -6.79 9.85
N SER A 63 4.70 -6.89 10.80
CA SER A 63 5.01 -7.33 12.14
C SER A 63 4.66 -8.80 12.33
N PHE A 64 5.46 -9.48 13.15
CA PHE A 64 5.28 -10.87 13.48
C PHE A 64 5.44 -11.08 14.98
N TYR A 65 4.83 -12.16 15.44
CA TYR A 65 5.20 -12.83 16.67
C TYR A 65 5.70 -14.23 16.32
N PHE A 66 6.81 -14.65 16.91
CA PHE A 66 7.36 -15.99 16.75
C PHE A 66 7.59 -16.65 18.11
N ARG A 67 7.21 -17.92 18.24
CA ARG A 67 7.65 -18.77 19.35
C ARG A 67 8.25 -20.05 18.79
N PHE A 68 9.55 -20.22 19.00
CA PHE A 68 10.29 -21.40 18.57
C PHE A 68 10.30 -22.45 19.69
N ASN A 69 10.49 -23.71 19.35
CA ASN A 69 10.73 -24.78 20.32
C ASN A 69 11.92 -25.66 19.90
N ASP A 70 12.30 -26.58 20.79
CA ASP A 70 13.44 -27.49 20.63
C ASP A 70 13.15 -28.67 19.69
N SER A 71 11.94 -28.77 19.14
CA SER A 71 11.54 -29.76 18.14
C SER A 71 11.46 -29.17 16.73
N ASN A 72 12.23 -28.10 16.46
CA ASN A 72 12.27 -27.42 15.17
C ASN A 72 10.90 -26.91 14.71
N ARG A 73 10.00 -26.58 15.65
CA ARG A 73 8.70 -25.95 15.35
C ARG A 73 8.69 -24.48 15.70
N VAL A 74 7.98 -23.71 14.89
CA VAL A 74 7.74 -22.29 15.11
C VAL A 74 6.24 -22.01 15.02
N PHE A 75 5.75 -21.23 15.98
CA PHE A 75 4.38 -20.75 16.04
C PHE A 75 4.37 -19.26 15.76
N MET A 76 3.46 -18.78 14.90
CA MET A 76 3.48 -17.37 14.49
C MET A 76 2.12 -16.74 14.27
N TYR A 77 2.11 -15.42 14.45
CA TYR A 77 1.10 -14.47 13.96
C TYR A 77 1.77 -13.45 13.04
N CYS A 78 1.00 -12.81 12.16
CA CYS A 78 1.47 -11.76 11.26
C CYS A 78 0.40 -10.67 11.12
N ASP A 79 0.80 -9.42 10.89
CA ASP A 79 -0.14 -8.31 10.62
C ASP A 79 -0.58 -8.19 9.16
N PHE A 80 -0.40 -9.23 8.34
CA PHE A 80 -0.76 -9.22 6.92
C PHE A 80 -2.25 -8.97 6.72
N ASP A 81 -3.10 -9.68 7.46
CA ASP A 81 -4.55 -9.54 7.44
C ASP A 81 -5.17 -9.94 8.79
N THR A 82 -6.50 -9.87 8.90
CA THR A 82 -7.20 -10.22 10.15
C THR A 82 -7.15 -11.71 10.49
N THR A 83 -6.84 -12.58 9.52
CA THR A 83 -6.73 -14.03 9.71
C THR A 83 -5.37 -14.36 10.30
N THR A 84 -4.29 -13.95 9.63
CA THR A 84 -2.90 -14.13 10.04
C THR A 84 -2.58 -13.45 11.37
N ALA A 85 -3.26 -12.35 11.69
CA ALA A 85 -3.13 -11.66 12.97
C ALA A 85 -3.95 -12.31 14.10
N GLY A 86 -4.91 -13.17 13.76
CA GLY A 86 -5.87 -13.78 14.69
C GLY A 86 -5.70 -15.28 14.91
N VAL A 87 -5.02 -15.99 14.01
CA VAL A 87 -4.88 -17.44 13.99
C VAL A 87 -3.41 -17.83 14.09
N LEU A 88 -3.07 -18.59 15.14
CA LEU A 88 -1.72 -19.08 15.35
C LEU A 88 -1.38 -20.12 14.28
N LYS A 89 -0.32 -19.88 13.51
CA LYS A 89 0.17 -20.85 12.53
C LYS A 89 1.37 -21.59 13.10
N GLU A 90 1.27 -22.90 13.17
CA GLU A 90 2.43 -23.77 13.36
C GLU A 90 3.10 -24.07 12.01
N SER A 91 4.42 -24.07 12.02
CA SER A 91 5.33 -24.39 10.93
C SER A 91 6.61 -25.00 11.51
N SER A 92 7.57 -25.32 10.66
CA SER A 92 8.89 -25.82 11.02
C SER A 92 9.97 -24.83 10.57
N TYR A 93 11.10 -24.88 11.26
CA TYR A 93 12.28 -24.10 10.94
C TYR A 93 13.52 -24.96 11.11
N ARG A 94 14.62 -24.54 10.50
CA ARG A 94 15.93 -25.14 10.72
C ARG A 94 17.02 -24.10 10.72
N LEU A 95 18.08 -24.39 11.47
CA LEU A 95 19.35 -23.69 11.39
C LEU A 95 20.29 -24.50 10.50
N LYS A 96 20.84 -23.85 9.47
CA LYS A 96 21.78 -24.50 8.55
C LYS A 96 22.91 -23.55 8.21
N SER A 97 24.14 -24.07 8.14
CA SER A 97 25.23 -23.35 7.50
C SER A 97 25.15 -23.58 5.99
N LEU A 98 24.99 -22.49 5.24
CA LEU A 98 25.07 -22.48 3.78
C LEU A 98 26.40 -21.82 3.38
N GLN A 99 26.37 -20.55 2.99
CA GLN A 99 27.58 -19.71 2.94
C GLN A 99 27.90 -19.10 4.31
N GLN A 100 26.87 -18.92 5.13
CA GLN A 100 26.91 -18.45 6.51
C GLN A 100 25.74 -19.10 7.28
N PRO A 101 25.71 -19.06 8.63
CA PRO A 101 24.58 -19.56 9.40
C PRO A 101 23.27 -18.89 8.99
N CYS A 102 22.23 -19.71 8.75
CA CYS A 102 20.94 -19.25 8.27
C CYS A 102 19.80 -19.82 9.11
N LEU A 103 18.77 -18.99 9.33
CA LEU A 103 17.46 -19.39 9.80
C LEU A 103 16.55 -19.60 8.59
N ILE A 104 16.04 -20.81 8.42
CA ILE A 104 15.21 -21.21 7.28
C ILE A 104 13.85 -21.66 7.81
N PHE A 105 12.77 -21.09 7.27
CA PHE A 105 11.42 -21.63 7.44
C PHE A 105 11.19 -22.64 6.31
N ASP A 106 10.97 -23.91 6.62
CA ASP A 106 11.00 -25.01 5.62
C ASP A 106 9.63 -25.60 5.29
N THR A 107 8.57 -25.27 6.05
CA THR A 107 7.18 -25.54 5.68
C THR A 107 6.38 -24.26 5.53
N TYR A 108 5.38 -24.27 4.65
CA TYR A 108 4.59 -23.08 4.34
C TYR A 108 4.00 -22.42 5.59
N SER A 109 4.25 -21.11 5.73
CA SER A 109 3.98 -20.30 6.91
C SER A 109 3.61 -18.87 6.51
N TYR A 110 3.30 -17.99 7.48
CA TYR A 110 3.02 -16.58 7.17
C TYR A 110 4.25 -15.81 6.67
N VAL A 111 5.47 -16.32 6.89
CA VAL A 111 6.68 -15.78 6.26
C VAL A 111 6.67 -16.09 4.75
N HIS A 112 6.29 -17.31 4.39
CA HIS A 112 6.16 -17.73 2.98
C HIS A 112 5.06 -16.98 2.25
N LEU A 113 3.96 -16.62 2.93
CA LEU A 113 2.87 -15.84 2.34
C LEU A 113 3.38 -14.55 1.67
N LEU A 114 4.37 -13.88 2.28
CA LEU A 114 4.94 -12.65 1.70
C LEU A 114 5.81 -12.92 0.46
N ALA A 115 6.32 -14.14 0.30
CA ALA A 115 7.13 -14.56 -0.84
C ALA A 115 6.35 -15.46 -1.82
N ASP A 116 5.03 -15.62 -1.62
CA ASP A 116 4.19 -16.49 -2.44
C ASP A 116 4.20 -16.00 -3.90
N PRO A 117 4.56 -16.85 -4.89
CA PRO A 117 4.65 -16.44 -6.28
C PRO A 117 3.27 -16.20 -6.91
N ASP A 118 2.19 -16.67 -6.30
CA ASP A 118 0.83 -16.37 -6.74
C ASP A 118 0.38 -15.02 -6.15
N ALA A 119 0.36 -13.99 -6.98
CA ALA A 119 -0.05 -12.64 -6.59
C ALA A 119 -1.48 -12.57 -6.02
N SER A 120 -2.35 -13.54 -6.33
CA SER A 120 -3.68 -13.61 -5.73
C SER A 120 -3.67 -13.89 -4.22
N LYS A 121 -2.55 -14.39 -3.69
CA LYS A 121 -2.38 -14.69 -2.25
C LYS A 121 -1.96 -13.47 -1.44
N ASN A 122 -1.16 -12.58 -2.02
CA ASN A 122 -0.49 -11.52 -1.28
C ASN A 122 -0.56 -10.11 -1.91
N GLY A 123 -1.09 -9.99 -3.13
CA GLY A 123 -1.16 -8.73 -3.87
C GLY A 123 0.18 -8.27 -4.46
N GLY A 124 1.20 -9.14 -4.48
CA GLY A 124 2.51 -8.86 -5.05
C GLY A 124 2.60 -9.08 -6.57
N VAL A 125 3.81 -9.25 -7.08
CA VAL A 125 4.06 -9.53 -8.50
C VAL A 125 4.03 -11.05 -8.74
N TYR A 126 3.35 -11.50 -9.80
CA TYR A 126 3.38 -12.91 -10.20
C TYR A 126 4.81 -13.41 -10.38
N GLY A 127 5.14 -14.53 -9.73
CA GLY A 127 6.48 -15.13 -9.70
C GLY A 127 7.44 -14.54 -8.67
N GLY A 128 7.18 -13.33 -8.13
CA GLY A 128 8.05 -12.65 -7.18
C GLY A 128 7.44 -12.39 -5.79
N GLY A 129 6.12 -12.52 -5.65
CA GLY A 129 5.40 -12.16 -4.42
C GLY A 129 5.63 -10.71 -4.03
N LEU A 130 5.76 -10.44 -2.73
CA LEU A 130 6.10 -9.12 -2.21
C LEU A 130 7.62 -8.87 -2.11
N LEU A 131 8.44 -9.71 -2.76
CA LEU A 131 9.90 -9.67 -2.71
C LEU A 131 10.43 -9.76 -1.26
N SER A 132 9.82 -10.64 -0.48
CA SER A 132 10.29 -11.08 0.83
C SER A 132 11.13 -12.35 0.70
N ASP A 133 11.79 -12.74 1.79
CA ASP A 133 12.48 -14.02 1.90
C ASP A 133 11.81 -14.91 2.97
N PHE A 134 12.07 -16.22 2.89
CA PHE A 134 11.79 -17.20 3.94
C PHE A 134 13.05 -17.97 4.37
N GLU A 135 14.19 -17.65 3.74
CA GLU A 135 15.52 -18.07 4.16
C GLU A 135 16.36 -16.84 4.48
N PHE A 136 16.88 -16.78 5.69
CA PHE A 136 17.59 -15.62 6.18
C PHE A 136 18.97 -15.99 6.70
N SER A 137 19.97 -15.21 6.30
CA SER A 137 21.27 -15.20 6.96
C SER A 137 21.16 -14.56 8.33
N ILE A 138 21.88 -15.09 9.31
CA ILE A 138 21.95 -14.53 10.67
C ILE A 138 23.11 -13.55 10.74
N ASP A 139 22.80 -12.25 10.71
CA ASP A 139 23.79 -11.17 10.78
C ASP A 139 24.26 -10.96 12.23
N THR A 140 23.34 -11.08 13.18
CA THR A 140 23.61 -10.93 14.61
C THR A 140 22.60 -11.76 15.40
N CYS A 141 23.05 -12.47 16.43
CA CYS A 141 22.20 -13.23 17.35
C CYS A 141 22.66 -12.99 18.78
N THR A 142 21.81 -12.33 19.58
CA THR A 142 22.05 -12.01 20.99
C THR A 142 20.87 -12.48 21.82
N THR A 143 21.00 -12.47 23.15
CA THR A 143 19.93 -12.83 24.08
C THR A 143 18.64 -12.05 23.89
N ASP A 144 18.73 -10.81 23.40
CA ASP A 144 17.60 -9.88 23.34
C ASP A 144 17.22 -9.46 21.90
N SER A 145 18.10 -9.71 20.91
CA SER A 145 17.82 -9.36 19.51
C SER A 145 18.52 -10.28 18.51
N ILE A 146 17.82 -10.56 17.41
CA ILE A 146 18.34 -11.26 16.25
C ILE A 146 18.12 -10.38 15.02
N LYS A 147 19.17 -10.17 14.23
CA LYS A 147 19.13 -9.45 12.95
C LYS A 147 19.38 -10.42 11.81
N LEU A 148 18.54 -10.33 10.80
CA LEU A 148 18.44 -11.28 9.71
C LEU A 148 18.40 -10.54 8.38
N THR A 149 19.15 -11.06 7.39
CA THR A 149 19.11 -10.59 6.00
C THR A 149 18.70 -11.74 5.08
N GLY A 150 17.65 -11.51 4.30
CA GLY A 150 17.09 -12.45 3.35
C GLY A 150 18.10 -12.83 2.27
N ARG A 151 18.18 -14.12 1.96
CA ARG A 151 19.24 -14.65 1.08
C ARG A 151 19.03 -14.37 -0.41
N PHE A 152 17.80 -14.14 -0.84
CA PHE A 152 17.45 -13.98 -2.25
C PHE A 152 17.07 -12.53 -2.59
N ASN A 153 16.10 -11.97 -1.86
CA ASN A 153 15.62 -10.61 -2.11
C ASN A 153 16.30 -9.55 -1.23
N GLY A 154 17.02 -9.96 -0.18
CA GLY A 154 17.64 -9.03 0.77
C GLY A 154 16.64 -8.37 1.71
N SER A 155 15.47 -8.99 1.95
CA SER A 155 14.53 -8.50 2.95
C SER A 155 15.16 -8.50 4.35
N ALA A 156 14.85 -7.50 5.17
CA ALA A 156 15.47 -7.32 6.48
C ALA A 156 14.50 -7.71 7.59
N ALA A 157 14.91 -8.61 8.49
CA ALA A 157 14.13 -8.97 9.67
C ALA A 157 14.87 -8.66 10.97
N ILE A 158 14.17 -8.07 11.93
CA ILE A 158 14.69 -7.81 13.27
C ILE A 158 13.73 -8.42 14.27
N LEU A 159 14.21 -9.41 15.02
CA LEU A 159 13.51 -10.02 16.13
C LEU A 159 14.01 -9.39 17.43
N ARG A 160 13.08 -9.09 18.33
CA ARG A 160 13.32 -8.61 19.69
C ARG A 160 12.64 -9.57 20.66
N LYS A 161 13.35 -9.96 21.71
CA LYS A 161 12.83 -10.90 22.71
C LYS A 161 11.52 -10.35 23.28
N ALA A 162 10.47 -11.15 23.24
CA ALA A 162 9.16 -10.75 23.72
C ALA A 162 9.11 -10.81 25.26
N SER A 163 8.42 -9.85 25.85
CA SER A 163 7.98 -9.92 27.24
C SER A 163 6.74 -10.83 27.37
N ALA A 164 6.34 -11.16 28.60
CA ALA A 164 5.08 -11.87 28.84
C ALA A 164 3.87 -11.05 28.38
N GLN A 165 3.96 -9.72 28.50
CA GLN A 165 2.95 -8.77 28.05
C GLN A 165 2.82 -8.78 26.53
N ASP A 166 3.93 -8.80 25.79
CA ASP A 166 3.92 -8.88 24.33
C ASP A 166 3.22 -10.15 23.86
N ARG A 167 3.61 -11.31 24.43
CA ARG A 167 2.98 -12.60 24.14
C ARG A 167 1.48 -12.54 24.39
N ALA A 168 1.06 -12.08 25.57
CA ALA A 168 -0.34 -11.99 25.93
C ALA A 168 -1.11 -11.06 24.96
N ALA A 169 -0.50 -9.95 24.51
CA ALA A 169 -1.16 -9.02 23.59
C ALA A 169 -1.40 -9.64 22.20
N TRP A 170 -0.44 -10.43 21.68
CA TRP A 170 -0.62 -11.19 20.44
C TRP A 170 -1.66 -12.30 20.60
N GLU A 171 -1.59 -13.10 21.66
CA GLU A 171 -2.55 -14.19 21.94
C GLU A 171 -3.97 -13.66 22.16
N ASN A 172 -4.11 -12.47 22.76
CA ASN A 172 -5.38 -11.74 22.91
C ASN A 172 -5.81 -10.96 21.65
N LYS A 173 -5.16 -11.20 20.52
CA LYS A 173 -5.54 -10.67 19.20
C LYS A 173 -5.51 -9.15 19.09
N ALA A 174 -4.66 -8.46 19.86
CA ALA A 174 -4.56 -7.00 19.84
C ALA A 174 -4.23 -6.47 18.43
N VAL A 175 -3.31 -7.12 17.70
CA VAL A 175 -2.95 -6.76 16.32
C VAL A 175 -4.14 -6.90 15.37
N ARG A 176 -4.87 -8.02 15.45
CA ARG A 176 -6.11 -8.22 14.68
C ARG A 176 -7.13 -7.13 14.98
N ASN A 177 -7.31 -6.77 16.25
CA ASN A 177 -8.29 -5.75 16.64
C ASN A 177 -7.89 -4.37 16.09
N ASN A 178 -6.60 -4.04 16.09
CA ASN A 178 -6.09 -2.83 15.45
C ASN A 178 -6.30 -2.84 13.92
N LEU A 179 -6.12 -3.98 13.24
CA LEU A 179 -6.46 -4.15 11.82
C LEU A 179 -7.96 -3.94 11.56
N VAL A 180 -8.83 -4.56 12.36
CA VAL A 180 -10.28 -4.37 12.26
C VAL A 180 -10.66 -2.92 12.50
N GLY A 181 -10.03 -2.28 13.49
CA GLY A 181 -10.17 -0.86 13.76
C GLY A 181 -9.82 -0.01 12.53
N LEU A 182 -8.67 -0.31 11.89
CA LEU A 182 -8.20 0.43 10.72
C LEU A 182 -9.15 0.26 9.53
N ASN A 183 -9.70 -0.94 9.35
CA ASN A 183 -10.70 -1.22 8.31
C ASN A 183 -11.99 -0.39 8.49
N ASN A 184 -12.30 0.13 9.68
CA ASN A 184 -13.43 1.04 9.86
C ASN A 184 -13.22 2.38 9.15
N LEU A 185 -12.01 2.74 8.72
CA LEU A 185 -11.81 3.90 7.84
C LEU A 185 -12.59 3.74 6.53
N GLY A 186 -12.82 2.51 6.05
CA GLY A 186 -13.65 2.25 4.86
C GLY A 186 -15.13 2.62 5.05
N LYS A 187 -15.60 2.78 6.30
CA LYS A 187 -16.96 3.25 6.61
C LYS A 187 -17.10 4.77 6.51
N ILE A 188 -15.98 5.50 6.48
CA ILE A 188 -15.95 6.94 6.18
C ILE A 188 -15.99 7.07 4.65
N LEU A 189 -17.20 7.27 4.11
CA LEU A 189 -17.46 7.31 2.68
C LEU A 189 -16.94 8.58 1.98
N ASN A 190 -16.54 9.59 2.75
CA ASN A 190 -15.88 10.76 2.19
C ASN A 190 -14.51 10.36 1.60
N TYR A 191 -14.20 10.93 0.44
CA TYR A 191 -12.94 10.79 -0.26
C TYR A 191 -11.77 11.22 0.64
N PHE A 192 -11.88 12.40 1.26
CA PHE A 192 -10.89 12.92 2.18
C PHE A 192 -11.16 12.41 3.60
N LYS A 193 -10.13 11.90 4.26
CA LYS A 193 -10.14 11.45 5.66
C LYS A 193 -9.15 12.30 6.45
N ARG A 194 -9.57 12.79 7.60
CA ARG A 194 -8.84 13.82 8.35
C ARG A 194 -8.75 13.47 9.82
N LEU A 195 -7.53 13.43 10.32
CA LEU A 195 -7.21 13.43 11.74
C LEU A 195 -7.09 14.87 12.22
N THR A 196 -7.86 15.24 13.24
CA THR A 196 -7.65 16.51 13.96
C THR A 196 -6.92 16.20 15.26
N TYR A 197 -5.70 16.73 15.40
CA TYR A 197 -4.82 16.47 16.54
C TYR A 197 -4.06 17.74 16.93
N ASN A 198 -4.09 18.09 18.22
CA ASN A 198 -3.46 19.29 18.78
C ASN A 198 -3.78 20.57 17.98
N GLY A 199 -5.04 20.74 17.57
CA GLY A 199 -5.51 21.90 16.80
C GLY A 199 -5.04 21.94 15.34
N THR A 200 -4.32 20.91 14.86
CA THR A 200 -3.91 20.77 13.46
C THR A 200 -4.72 19.67 12.77
N ASP A 201 -5.08 19.94 11.52
CA ASP A 201 -5.71 18.99 10.62
C ASP A 201 -4.67 18.28 9.76
N TYR A 202 -4.66 16.95 9.85
CA TYR A 202 -3.84 16.05 9.04
C TYR A 202 -4.76 15.24 8.14
N GLU A 203 -4.65 15.43 6.83
CA GLU A 203 -5.26 14.53 5.86
C GLU A 203 -4.46 13.23 5.81
N ILE A 204 -5.14 12.09 5.94
CA ILE A 204 -4.49 10.78 6.04
C ILE A 204 -5.08 9.84 4.98
N ARG A 205 -4.19 9.24 4.20
CA ARG A 205 -4.52 8.18 3.25
C ARG A 205 -3.65 6.96 3.51
N PHE A 206 -4.28 5.86 3.93
CA PHE A 206 -3.63 4.56 4.01
C PHE A 206 -3.74 3.85 2.67
N ILE A 207 -2.60 3.38 2.14
CA ILE A 207 -2.53 2.56 0.93
C ILE A 207 -2.08 1.17 1.35
N ALA A 208 -3.06 0.30 1.64
CA ALA A 208 -2.81 -1.01 2.22
C ALA A 208 -1.95 -1.92 1.34
N ALA A 209 -2.10 -1.86 0.03
CA ALA A 209 -1.32 -2.65 -0.93
C ALA A 209 0.20 -2.42 -0.81
N TYR A 210 0.61 -1.20 -0.48
CA TYR A 210 2.03 -0.83 -0.30
C TYR A 210 2.42 -0.65 1.17
N LYS A 211 1.48 -0.85 2.10
CA LYS A 211 1.64 -0.56 3.53
C LYS A 211 2.30 0.80 3.80
N VAL A 212 1.83 1.83 3.10
CA VAL A 212 2.23 3.23 3.33
C VAL A 212 1.04 4.10 3.73
N ALA A 213 1.30 5.11 4.53
CA ALA A 213 0.38 6.20 4.81
C ALA A 213 0.94 7.49 4.21
N ILE A 214 0.12 8.20 3.44
CA ILE A 214 0.40 9.56 2.98
C ILE A 214 -0.32 10.51 3.92
N ILE A 215 0.42 11.40 4.56
CA ILE A 215 -0.09 12.33 5.55
C ILE A 215 0.28 13.74 5.12
N THR A 216 -0.73 14.59 4.94
CA THR A 216 -0.58 15.97 4.50
C THR A 216 -1.18 16.92 5.55
N TRP A 217 -0.51 18.02 5.84
CA TRP A 217 -1.01 19.05 6.75
C TRP A 217 -0.54 20.44 6.32
N LYS A 218 -1.06 21.47 6.98
CA LYS A 218 -0.50 22.82 6.93
C LYS A 218 0.12 23.15 8.27
N ASP A 219 1.32 23.72 8.26
CA ASP A 219 1.94 24.23 9.47
C ASP A 219 1.29 25.54 9.94
N ALA A 220 1.79 26.11 11.04
CA ALA A 220 1.28 27.36 11.61
C ALA A 220 1.43 28.58 10.66
N ALA A 221 2.35 28.52 9.68
CA ALA A 221 2.51 29.55 8.66
C ALA A 221 1.60 29.32 7.44
N GLY A 222 0.81 28.23 7.43
CA GLY A 222 -0.05 27.84 6.32
C GLY A 222 0.69 27.11 5.19
N MET A 223 1.98 26.79 5.36
CA MET A 223 2.76 26.02 4.39
C MET A 223 2.30 24.57 4.43
N ALA A 224 2.04 24.00 3.25
CA ALA A 224 1.67 22.59 3.14
C ALA A 224 2.90 21.69 3.23
N HIS A 225 2.75 20.59 3.97
CA HIS A 225 3.73 19.54 4.12
C HIS A 225 3.09 18.19 3.85
N THR A 226 3.84 17.28 3.24
CA THR A 226 3.41 15.90 3.00
C THR A 226 4.54 14.95 3.38
N VAL A 227 4.19 13.87 4.10
CA VAL A 227 5.09 12.75 4.35
C VAL A 227 4.43 11.46 3.85
N THR A 228 5.23 10.63 3.18
CA THR A 228 4.88 9.24 2.92
C THR A 228 5.66 8.39 3.90
N THR A 229 4.98 7.70 4.81
CA THR A 229 5.60 6.80 5.79
C THR A 229 5.15 5.37 5.53
N PRO A 230 6.05 4.36 5.61
CA PRO A 230 5.60 2.99 5.78
C PRO A 230 4.79 2.87 7.07
N TYR A 231 3.98 1.82 7.20
CA TYR A 231 3.34 1.48 8.45
C TYR A 231 3.26 -0.03 8.63
N TYR A 232 3.19 -0.44 9.89
CA TYR A 232 2.81 -1.79 10.28
C TYR A 232 1.89 -1.73 11.49
N ILE A 233 1.19 -2.83 11.76
CA ILE A 233 0.29 -2.94 12.89
C ILE A 233 0.99 -3.71 14.00
N SER A 234 0.97 -3.17 15.20
CA SER A 234 1.52 -3.78 16.40
C SER A 234 0.43 -3.94 17.45
N PRO A 235 0.68 -4.63 18.57
CA PRO A 235 -0.28 -4.68 19.66
C PRO A 235 -0.66 -3.29 20.22
N SER A 236 0.24 -2.30 20.14
CA SER A 236 -0.01 -0.94 20.61
C SER A 236 -0.73 -0.04 19.58
N GLY A 237 -0.92 -0.49 18.34
CA GLY A 237 -1.61 0.27 17.29
C GLY A 237 -0.86 0.24 15.96
N ILE A 238 -1.18 1.20 15.10
CA ILE A 238 -0.49 1.48 13.85
C ILE A 238 0.79 2.23 14.18
N VAL A 239 1.92 1.78 13.63
CA VAL A 239 3.25 2.36 13.85
C VAL A 239 3.78 2.93 12.55
N PHE A 240 4.35 4.13 12.61
CA PHE A 240 5.05 4.81 11.53
C PHE A 240 6.56 4.78 11.80
N PRO A 241 7.34 3.91 11.11
CA PRO A 241 8.79 3.92 11.22
C PRO A 241 9.42 5.27 10.86
N ILE A 242 8.79 6.02 9.95
CA ILE A 242 9.14 7.40 9.65
C ILE A 242 8.09 8.30 10.33
N PRO A 243 8.42 8.96 11.46
CA PRO A 243 7.43 9.75 12.18
C PRO A 243 7.01 10.99 11.38
N VAL A 244 5.77 11.43 11.58
CA VAL A 244 5.31 12.74 11.10
C VAL A 244 5.80 13.79 12.09
N VAL A 245 6.62 14.72 11.62
CA VAL A 245 7.17 15.82 12.45
C VAL A 245 6.57 17.14 11.99
N ASN A 246 5.78 17.77 12.85
CA ASN A 246 5.18 19.08 12.64
C ASN A 246 5.55 20.00 13.81
N GLY A 247 6.65 20.75 13.65
CA GLY A 247 7.21 21.56 14.73
C GLY A 247 7.56 20.70 15.95
N SER A 248 6.98 21.02 17.11
CA SER A 248 7.15 20.23 18.34
C SER A 248 6.28 18.96 18.40
N THR A 249 5.34 18.79 17.47
CA THR A 249 4.46 17.61 17.43
C THR A 249 5.15 16.50 16.64
N THR A 250 5.37 15.35 17.27
CA THR A 250 5.87 14.13 16.63
C THR A 250 4.83 13.02 16.72
N ILE A 251 4.39 12.50 15.59
CA ILE A 251 3.45 11.38 15.50
C ILE A 251 4.20 10.15 15.01
N THR A 252 4.36 9.16 15.88
CA THR A 252 5.03 7.87 15.59
C THR A 252 4.03 6.77 15.21
N GLY A 253 2.74 7.08 15.21
CA GLY A 253 1.68 6.09 15.02
C GLY A 253 0.35 6.54 15.62
N LEU A 254 -0.61 5.64 15.63
CA LEU A 254 -1.93 5.86 16.23
C LEU A 254 -2.52 4.55 16.75
N ASN A 255 -3.15 4.62 17.92
CA ASN A 255 -3.94 3.53 18.49
C ASN A 255 -5.41 3.75 18.13
N ILE A 256 -6.12 2.72 17.67
CA ILE A 256 -7.55 2.82 17.38
C ILE A 256 -8.31 2.39 18.62
N THR A 257 -9.06 3.32 19.19
CA THR A 257 -9.79 3.12 20.46
C THR A 257 -11.26 2.81 20.24
N GLY A 258 -11.81 3.08 19.05
CA GLY A 258 -13.18 2.73 18.71
C GLY A 258 -13.67 3.31 17.39
N TYR A 259 -14.95 3.04 17.10
CA TYR A 259 -15.68 3.62 15.98
C TYR A 259 -17.02 4.15 16.46
N ASN A 260 -17.30 5.42 16.21
CA ASN A 260 -18.60 6.02 16.50
C ASN A 260 -19.51 5.85 15.28
N THR A 261 -20.55 5.04 15.42
CA THR A 261 -21.53 4.76 14.36
C THR A 261 -22.49 5.92 14.10
N THR A 262 -22.69 6.81 15.08
CA THR A 262 -23.56 7.99 14.93
C THR A 262 -22.89 9.05 14.06
N THR A 263 -21.61 9.32 14.30
CA THR A 263 -20.85 10.34 13.56
C THR A 263 -20.05 9.78 12.38
N ASN A 264 -19.99 8.45 12.24
CA ASN A 264 -19.11 7.75 11.31
C ASN A 264 -17.65 8.22 11.44
N THR A 265 -17.12 8.16 12.65
CA THR A 265 -15.74 8.60 12.94
C THR A 265 -14.95 7.51 13.64
N VAL A 266 -13.67 7.40 13.31
CA VAL A 266 -12.73 6.50 14.02
C VAL A 266 -12.12 7.26 15.18
N GLN A 267 -12.27 6.73 16.39
CA GLN A 267 -11.65 7.27 17.59
C GLN A 267 -10.23 6.70 17.69
N VAL A 268 -9.27 7.59 17.92
CA VAL A 268 -7.86 7.22 17.99
C VAL A 268 -7.16 7.89 19.17
N ARG A 269 -6.01 7.37 19.56
CA ARG A 269 -5.13 7.96 20.56
C ARG A 269 -3.71 8.08 20.02
N LEU A 270 -3.11 9.25 20.18
CA LEU A 270 -1.75 9.58 19.76
C LEU A 270 -1.01 10.18 20.95
N ASN A 271 0.15 9.62 21.32
CA ASN A 271 0.94 10.08 22.48
C ASN A 271 0.10 10.27 23.75
N ASN A 272 -0.79 9.30 24.04
CA ASN A 272 -1.75 9.33 25.17
C ASN A 272 -2.84 10.41 25.11
N THR A 273 -2.98 11.12 24.00
CA THR A 273 -4.04 12.11 23.77
C THR A 273 -5.07 11.57 22.80
N ASP A 274 -6.36 11.69 23.15
CA ASP A 274 -7.46 11.28 22.30
C ASP A 274 -7.63 12.23 21.10
N ALA A 275 -7.97 11.66 19.96
CA ALA A 275 -8.23 12.36 18.71
C ALA A 275 -9.25 11.59 17.88
N THR A 276 -9.59 12.12 16.70
CA THR A 276 -10.61 11.53 15.84
C THR A 276 -10.22 11.65 14.38
N ILE A 277 -10.48 10.58 13.63
CA ILE A 277 -10.44 10.58 12.16
C ILE A 277 -11.89 10.66 11.65
N ALA A 278 -12.17 11.68 10.86
CA ALA A 278 -13.49 11.95 10.28
C ALA A 278 -13.39 12.19 8.77
N GLY A 279 -14.54 12.16 8.09
CA GLY A 279 -14.64 12.57 6.70
C GLY A 279 -14.51 14.09 6.53
N ALA A 280 -13.89 14.52 5.44
CA ALA A 280 -13.81 15.92 5.04
C ALA A 280 -14.36 16.12 3.61
N ILE A 281 -14.91 17.29 3.35
CA ILE A 281 -15.54 17.64 2.06
C ILE A 281 -14.60 18.40 1.10
N ARG A 282 -13.39 18.72 1.57
CA ARG A 282 -12.33 19.41 0.80
C ARG A 282 -10.95 18.93 1.25
N PRO A 283 -9.95 18.94 0.36
CA PRO A 283 -8.58 18.60 0.73
C PRO A 283 -8.01 19.61 1.73
N VAL A 284 -7.05 19.19 2.57
CA VAL A 284 -6.39 20.10 3.53
C VAL A 284 -5.54 21.14 2.80
N ASN A 285 -4.98 20.73 1.66
CA ASN A 285 -4.23 21.56 0.76
C ASN A 285 -4.69 21.28 -0.69
N PRO A 286 -5.70 22.00 -1.21
CA PRO A 286 -6.13 21.82 -2.59
C PRO A 286 -5.01 22.19 -3.57
N ASP A 287 -4.76 21.31 -4.54
CA ASP A 287 -3.99 21.69 -5.72
C ASP A 287 -4.87 22.54 -6.64
N VAL A 288 -4.67 23.86 -6.55
CA VAL A 288 -5.52 24.83 -7.26
C VAL A 288 -5.37 24.80 -8.78
N GLN A 289 -4.37 24.08 -9.31
CA GLN A 289 -4.12 23.96 -10.75
C GLN A 289 -4.53 22.58 -11.29
N ALA A 290 -4.85 21.59 -10.45
CA ALA A 290 -5.10 20.22 -10.88
C ALA A 290 -6.19 20.11 -11.97
N ALA A 291 -7.33 20.78 -11.78
CA ALA A 291 -8.42 20.76 -12.76
C ALA A 291 -8.01 21.40 -14.10
N ARG A 292 -7.21 22.47 -14.06
CA ARG A 292 -6.70 23.13 -15.28
C ARG A 292 -5.70 22.24 -16.00
N ARG A 293 -4.79 21.59 -15.27
CA ARG A 293 -3.82 20.65 -15.87
C ARG A 293 -4.52 19.47 -16.55
N TRP A 294 -5.51 18.87 -15.87
CA TRP A 294 -6.33 17.80 -16.43
C TRP A 294 -7.04 18.23 -17.72
N TRP A 295 -7.68 19.40 -17.71
CA TRP A 295 -8.39 19.92 -18.88
C TRP A 295 -7.42 20.27 -20.02
N GLN A 296 -6.35 21.00 -19.72
CA GLN A 296 -5.38 21.48 -20.71
C GLN A 296 -4.68 20.33 -21.42
N TRP A 297 -4.32 19.27 -20.69
CA TRP A 297 -3.73 18.08 -21.30
C TRP A 297 -4.62 17.51 -22.41
N GLY A 298 -5.92 17.34 -22.17
CA GLY A 298 -6.81 16.77 -23.17
C GLY A 298 -7.03 17.70 -24.36
N ALA A 299 -7.11 19.02 -24.09
CA ALA A 299 -7.21 20.03 -25.14
C ALA A 299 -5.95 20.06 -26.03
N ASP A 300 -4.76 20.06 -25.45
CA ASP A 300 -3.49 20.10 -26.19
C ASP A 300 -3.24 18.80 -26.96
N ALA A 301 -3.52 17.66 -26.33
CA ALA A 301 -3.38 16.35 -26.96
C ALA A 301 -4.47 16.07 -28.02
N GLN A 302 -5.50 16.93 -28.10
CA GLN A 302 -6.72 16.67 -28.88
C GLN A 302 -7.30 15.28 -28.57
N SER A 303 -7.28 14.91 -27.28
CA SER A 303 -7.61 13.57 -26.78
C SER A 303 -8.57 13.64 -25.60
N TYR A 304 -9.19 12.51 -25.27
CA TYR A 304 -10.18 12.41 -24.21
C TYR A 304 -9.61 11.72 -22.97
N TRP A 305 -10.21 12.05 -21.83
CA TRP A 305 -10.14 11.24 -20.63
C TRP A 305 -11.29 10.25 -20.62
N PHE A 306 -11.06 9.02 -20.19
CA PHE A 306 -12.11 8.01 -20.07
C PHE A 306 -12.28 7.51 -18.63
N SER A 307 -13.47 6.98 -18.36
CA SER A 307 -13.86 6.35 -17.11
C SER A 307 -14.67 5.08 -17.38
N TRP A 308 -14.21 3.96 -16.85
CA TRP A 308 -14.85 2.65 -17.02
C TRP A 308 -16.17 2.50 -16.28
N ASN A 309 -16.26 3.10 -15.08
CA ASN A 309 -17.39 2.90 -14.18
C ASN A 309 -18.22 4.19 -13.99
N GLY A 310 -17.77 5.34 -14.53
CA GLY A 310 -18.37 6.62 -14.22
C GLY A 310 -18.22 6.99 -12.74
N PHE A 311 -19.30 7.49 -12.13
CA PHE A 311 -19.26 7.93 -10.73
C PHE A 311 -19.30 6.75 -9.75
N HIS A 312 -18.33 6.73 -8.85
CA HIS A 312 -18.48 6.14 -7.52
C HIS A 312 -19.34 7.07 -6.67
N ALA A 313 -20.29 6.53 -5.90
CA ALA A 313 -21.05 7.30 -4.91
C ALA A 313 -21.42 6.45 -3.70
N ASP A 314 -21.25 7.02 -2.50
CA ASP A 314 -21.65 6.40 -1.23
C ASP A 314 -21.14 4.95 -1.04
N GLY A 315 -19.90 4.69 -1.45
CA GLY A 315 -19.26 3.37 -1.31
C GLY A 315 -19.56 2.40 -2.45
N VAL A 316 -20.27 2.83 -3.50
CA VAL A 316 -20.67 1.99 -4.64
C VAL A 316 -19.99 2.47 -5.92
N ASP A 317 -19.22 1.59 -6.57
CA ASP A 317 -18.73 1.81 -7.93
C ASP A 317 -19.87 1.65 -8.94
N ASP A 318 -19.81 2.39 -10.06
CA ASP A 318 -20.91 2.45 -11.04
C ASP A 318 -22.25 2.79 -10.37
N ALA A 319 -22.24 3.77 -9.47
CA ALA A 319 -23.38 4.10 -8.62
C ALA A 319 -24.64 4.49 -9.42
N PHE A 320 -24.44 5.05 -10.61
CA PHE A 320 -25.53 5.42 -11.51
C PHE A 320 -25.86 4.35 -12.54
N LYS A 321 -25.16 3.21 -12.55
CA LYS A 321 -25.42 2.05 -13.41
C LYS A 321 -25.20 2.33 -14.90
N LEU A 322 -24.17 3.09 -15.25
CA LEU A 322 -23.80 3.33 -16.65
C LEU A 322 -23.53 2.03 -17.39
N LYS A 323 -22.97 1.01 -16.72
CA LYS A 323 -22.68 -0.29 -17.35
C LYS A 323 -23.92 -1.07 -17.76
N THR A 324 -25.11 -0.67 -17.30
CA THR A 324 -26.38 -1.27 -17.76
C THR A 324 -26.95 -0.58 -19.00
N LEU A 325 -26.33 0.50 -19.48
CA LEU A 325 -26.77 1.16 -20.71
C LEU A 325 -26.49 0.27 -21.91
N GLN A 326 -27.52 0.07 -22.73
CA GLN A 326 -27.46 -0.69 -23.96
C GLN A 326 -28.53 -0.22 -24.94
N THR A 327 -28.30 -0.50 -26.22
CA THR A 327 -29.32 -0.51 -27.26
C THR A 327 -29.59 -1.95 -27.68
N ASP A 328 -30.44 -2.16 -28.68
CA ASP A 328 -30.68 -3.47 -29.27
C ASP A 328 -29.41 -4.12 -29.85
N THR A 329 -28.39 -3.33 -30.18
CA THR A 329 -27.19 -3.79 -30.91
C THR A 329 -25.87 -3.44 -30.25
N SER A 330 -25.87 -2.61 -29.20
CA SER A 330 -24.65 -2.00 -28.66
C SER A 330 -24.70 -1.91 -27.13
N GLN A 331 -23.56 -2.02 -26.46
CA GLN A 331 -23.46 -1.97 -24.99
C GLN A 331 -22.50 -0.87 -24.56
N PHE A 332 -22.75 -0.25 -23.41
CA PHE A 332 -21.85 0.74 -22.84
C PHE A 332 -20.42 0.21 -22.75
N TYR A 333 -19.46 1.05 -23.14
CA TYR A 333 -18.04 0.72 -23.13
C TYR A 333 -17.30 1.55 -22.08
N TYR A 334 -17.32 2.88 -22.21
CA TYR A 334 -16.79 3.82 -21.22
C TYR A 334 -17.45 5.20 -21.36
N LEU A 335 -17.33 6.02 -20.32
CA LEU A 335 -17.67 7.45 -20.35
C LEU A 335 -16.42 8.27 -20.65
N THR A 336 -16.52 9.28 -21.51
CA THR A 336 -15.40 10.17 -21.83
C THR A 336 -15.70 11.62 -21.50
N TYR A 337 -14.64 12.37 -21.18
CA TYR A 337 -14.60 13.83 -21.23
C TYR A 337 -13.55 14.26 -22.23
N TRP A 338 -13.95 15.03 -23.24
CA TRP A 338 -13.11 15.51 -24.33
C TRP A 338 -12.99 17.03 -24.26
N PRO A 339 -11.88 17.58 -23.76
CA PRO A 339 -11.69 19.03 -23.72
C PRO A 339 -11.42 19.60 -25.12
N GLY A 340 -12.05 20.72 -25.47
CA GLY A 340 -11.68 21.52 -26.63
C GLY A 340 -11.80 20.81 -27.99
N VAL A 341 -12.83 19.97 -28.16
CA VAL A 341 -13.17 19.33 -29.44
C VAL A 341 -13.28 20.41 -30.53
N GLN A 342 -12.55 20.21 -31.63
CA GLN A 342 -12.55 21.10 -32.79
C GLN A 342 -13.48 20.54 -33.87
N PRO A 343 -14.73 21.01 -33.98
CA PRO A 343 -15.62 20.55 -35.04
C PRO A 343 -15.15 21.09 -36.41
N SER A 344 -15.61 20.43 -37.48
CA SER A 344 -15.40 20.90 -38.86
C SER A 344 -16.04 22.27 -39.15
N SER A 345 -17.02 22.67 -38.32
CA SER A 345 -17.65 23.98 -38.36
C SER A 345 -18.13 24.39 -36.97
N GLY A 346 -18.11 25.69 -36.66
CA GLY A 346 -18.50 26.22 -35.36
C GLY A 346 -17.31 26.46 -34.41
N SER A 347 -17.63 26.82 -33.17
CA SER A 347 -16.62 27.03 -32.12
C SER A 347 -16.25 25.72 -31.45
N SER A 348 -15.03 25.64 -30.92
CA SER A 348 -14.62 24.51 -30.08
C SER A 348 -15.50 24.37 -28.85
N PHE A 349 -15.76 23.13 -28.43
CA PHE A 349 -16.56 22.82 -27.25
C PHE A 349 -15.96 21.62 -26.50
N ASP A 350 -16.28 21.49 -25.22
CA ASP A 350 -15.95 20.24 -24.51
C ASP A 350 -17.11 19.25 -24.68
N ALA A 351 -16.82 17.96 -24.65
CA ALA A 351 -17.82 16.91 -24.80
C ALA A 351 -17.76 15.90 -23.66
N LEU A 352 -18.91 15.57 -23.06
CA LEU A 352 -19.04 14.44 -22.14
C LEU A 352 -19.92 13.38 -22.83
N ILE A 353 -19.32 12.25 -23.18
CA ILE A 353 -19.93 11.26 -24.10
C ILE A 353 -19.80 9.83 -23.54
N PRO A 354 -20.92 9.12 -23.31
CA PRO A 354 -20.90 7.67 -23.16
C PRO A 354 -20.74 6.98 -24.52
N PHE A 355 -19.68 6.21 -24.69
CA PHE A 355 -19.45 5.37 -25.86
C PHE A 355 -20.04 3.98 -25.68
N TYR A 356 -20.46 3.40 -26.79
CA TYR A 356 -21.05 2.07 -26.90
C TYR A 356 -20.21 1.23 -27.85
N TYR A 357 -19.89 0.00 -27.45
CA TYR A 357 -19.29 -0.99 -28.32
C TYR A 357 -20.38 -1.68 -29.16
N ILE A 358 -20.14 -1.78 -30.46
CA ILE A 358 -21.03 -2.37 -31.46
C ILE A 358 -20.41 -3.67 -31.98
N PRO A 359 -20.79 -4.85 -31.43
CA PRO A 359 -20.11 -6.10 -31.75
C PRO A 359 -20.18 -6.49 -33.23
N ARG A 360 -21.27 -6.13 -33.91
CA ARG A 360 -21.50 -6.50 -35.32
C ARG A 360 -20.43 -5.94 -36.27
N ILE A 361 -19.92 -4.75 -35.98
CA ILE A 361 -18.95 -4.05 -36.83
C ILE A 361 -17.59 -3.86 -36.14
N ASN A 362 -17.45 -4.35 -34.90
CA ASN A 362 -16.25 -4.19 -34.08
C ASN A 362 -15.80 -2.73 -33.97
N ASP A 363 -16.74 -1.85 -33.63
CA ASP A 363 -16.53 -0.40 -33.57
C ASP A 363 -17.13 0.20 -32.29
N ILE A 364 -16.77 1.45 -32.00
CA ILE A 364 -17.32 2.24 -30.91
C ILE A 364 -18.01 3.49 -31.46
N ASP A 365 -19.20 3.79 -30.95
CA ASP A 365 -19.94 5.00 -31.34
C ASP A 365 -20.73 5.56 -30.15
N PHE A 366 -21.25 6.77 -30.30
CA PHE A 366 -22.09 7.42 -29.31
C PHE A 366 -23.45 7.77 -29.89
N ILE A 367 -24.46 7.82 -29.01
CA ILE A 367 -25.85 8.12 -29.40
C ILE A 367 -26.25 9.52 -28.92
N TYR A 368 -25.71 9.89 -27.76
CA TYR A 368 -25.96 11.15 -27.10
C TYR A 368 -24.74 11.54 -26.26
N GLY A 369 -24.64 12.81 -25.93
CA GLY A 369 -23.65 13.39 -25.05
C GLY A 369 -24.10 14.77 -24.56
N THR A 370 -23.22 15.46 -23.87
CA THR A 370 -23.46 16.85 -23.44
C THR A 370 -22.25 17.72 -23.73
N ALA A 371 -22.48 19.03 -23.91
CA ALA A 371 -21.44 20.02 -24.10
C ALA A 371 -21.19 20.80 -22.79
N PRO A 372 -20.33 20.29 -21.89
CA PRO A 372 -19.97 21.02 -20.68
C PRO A 372 -19.12 22.26 -20.99
N LYS A 373 -19.22 23.26 -20.10
CA LYS A 373 -18.31 24.41 -20.04
C LYS A 373 -17.72 24.54 -18.64
N PRO A 374 -16.39 24.34 -18.47
CA PRO A 374 -15.73 24.47 -17.19
C PRO A 374 -15.56 25.94 -16.78
N THR A 375 -15.78 26.21 -15.50
CA THR A 375 -15.39 27.44 -14.81
C THR A 375 -14.44 27.08 -13.68
N PHE A 376 -13.17 27.44 -13.85
CA PHE A 376 -12.11 27.18 -12.87
C PHE A 376 -12.07 28.27 -11.80
N GLN A 377 -12.32 27.88 -10.56
CA GLN A 377 -12.38 28.76 -9.41
C GLN A 377 -10.98 29.03 -8.84
N SER A 378 -10.81 30.14 -8.14
CA SER A 378 -9.54 30.50 -7.48
C SER A 378 -9.19 29.59 -6.30
N ASP A 379 -10.19 28.91 -5.72
CA ASP A 379 -9.99 27.96 -4.62
C ASP A 379 -9.51 26.58 -5.09
N GLY A 380 -9.46 26.33 -6.40
CA GLY A 380 -9.06 25.06 -7.00
C GLY A 380 -10.22 24.18 -7.48
N ARG A 381 -11.48 24.57 -7.23
CA ARG A 381 -12.62 23.84 -7.79
C ARG A 381 -12.82 24.12 -9.27
N VAL A 382 -13.48 23.20 -9.95
CA VAL A 382 -14.09 23.45 -11.26
C VAL A 382 -15.60 23.20 -11.18
N GLN A 383 -16.38 24.08 -11.81
CA GLN A 383 -17.81 23.92 -12.00
C GLN A 383 -18.12 23.75 -13.49
N PHE A 384 -19.01 22.83 -13.82
CA PHE A 384 -19.45 22.64 -15.20
C PHE A 384 -20.86 23.18 -15.38
N SER A 385 -21.05 23.97 -16.43
CA SER A 385 -22.38 24.38 -16.91
C SER A 385 -22.70 23.66 -18.21
N LEU A 386 -23.98 23.33 -18.43
CA LEU A 386 -24.43 22.70 -19.66
C LEU A 386 -24.69 23.76 -20.73
N LEU A 387 -24.00 23.68 -21.87
CA LEU A 387 -24.27 24.55 -23.01
C LEU A 387 -25.38 23.98 -23.90
N SER A 388 -25.29 22.70 -24.23
CA SER A 388 -26.26 21.99 -25.07
C SER A 388 -26.12 20.48 -24.90
N ASP A 389 -27.12 19.75 -25.37
CA ASP A 389 -27.01 18.30 -25.57
C ASP A 389 -26.34 18.03 -26.94
N LEU A 390 -25.50 16.99 -27.00
CA LEU A 390 -24.79 16.55 -28.21
C LEU A 390 -25.48 15.28 -28.73
N THR A 391 -26.55 15.43 -29.49
CA THR A 391 -27.42 14.30 -29.83
C THR A 391 -28.06 14.42 -31.20
N VAL A 392 -28.46 13.29 -31.77
CA VAL A 392 -29.38 13.24 -32.93
C VAL A 392 -30.85 13.18 -32.47
N GLY A 393 -31.11 12.69 -31.25
CA GLY A 393 -32.44 12.61 -30.61
C GLY A 393 -32.45 13.17 -29.17
N PRO A 394 -33.56 13.14 -28.41
CA PRO A 394 -33.58 13.71 -27.06
C PRO A 394 -32.62 12.98 -26.11
N TYR A 395 -31.88 13.72 -25.29
CA TYR A 395 -31.06 13.14 -24.21
C TYR A 395 -31.97 12.41 -23.21
N PRO A 396 -31.61 11.21 -22.71
CA PRO A 396 -32.45 10.47 -21.77
C PRO A 396 -32.79 11.30 -20.51
N THR A 397 -34.07 11.46 -20.22
CA THR A 397 -34.54 12.26 -19.07
C THR A 397 -34.58 11.47 -17.76
N THR A 398 -34.47 10.14 -17.81
CA THR A 398 -34.42 9.26 -16.65
C THR A 398 -33.31 8.21 -16.79
N GLY A 399 -33.10 7.40 -15.75
CA GLY A 399 -32.14 6.29 -15.80
C GLY A 399 -30.67 6.71 -15.63
N PRO A 400 -29.72 5.81 -15.96
CA PRO A 400 -28.29 6.01 -15.71
C PRO A 400 -27.69 7.28 -16.34
N ALA A 401 -28.06 7.58 -17.59
CA ALA A 401 -27.55 8.74 -18.32
C ALA A 401 -28.03 10.07 -17.73
N SER A 402 -29.30 10.15 -17.32
CA SER A 402 -29.87 11.31 -16.64
C SER A 402 -29.20 11.57 -15.29
N LYS A 403 -29.07 10.53 -14.45
CA LYS A 403 -28.38 10.63 -13.15
C LYS A 403 -26.93 11.08 -13.27
N THR A 404 -26.22 10.56 -14.28
CA THR A 404 -24.83 10.95 -14.55
C THR A 404 -24.73 12.40 -14.97
N LYS A 405 -25.64 12.86 -15.84
CA LYS A 405 -25.75 14.27 -16.25
C LYS A 405 -26.03 15.17 -15.04
N ASP A 406 -27.04 14.84 -14.24
CA ASP A 406 -27.41 15.61 -13.04
C ASP A 406 -26.25 15.73 -12.05
N GLN A 407 -25.50 14.64 -11.82
CA GLN A 407 -24.32 14.68 -10.97
C GLN A 407 -23.24 15.56 -11.61
N PHE A 408 -22.89 15.35 -12.88
CA PHE A 408 -21.81 16.06 -13.56
C PHE A 408 -22.01 17.58 -13.55
N PHE A 409 -23.25 18.04 -13.70
CA PHE A 409 -23.60 19.46 -13.72
C PHE A 409 -24.03 20.02 -12.35
N ASN A 410 -23.71 19.33 -11.25
CA ASN A 410 -24.02 19.85 -9.93
C ASN A 410 -23.31 21.20 -9.66
N SER A 411 -24.02 22.14 -9.03
CA SER A 411 -23.55 23.51 -8.84
C SER A 411 -22.44 23.67 -7.80
N ASN A 412 -22.15 22.65 -6.97
CA ASN A 412 -21.07 22.73 -5.98
C ASN A 412 -19.68 22.63 -6.62
N GLY A 413 -19.61 22.02 -7.81
CA GLY A 413 -18.37 21.77 -8.53
C GLY A 413 -17.56 20.63 -7.94
N TYR A 414 -16.28 20.58 -8.32
CA TYR A 414 -15.41 19.45 -8.07
C TYR A 414 -14.00 19.86 -7.67
N TRP A 415 -13.42 19.11 -6.74
CA TRP A 415 -11.98 19.06 -6.48
C TRP A 415 -11.34 18.05 -7.42
N PHE A 416 -10.15 18.36 -7.94
CA PHE A 416 -9.34 17.40 -8.70
C PHE A 416 -8.17 16.92 -7.85
N VAL A 417 -8.01 15.61 -7.77
CA VAL A 417 -6.89 14.94 -7.10
C VAL A 417 -6.14 14.15 -8.16
N GLN A 418 -4.90 14.54 -8.46
CA GLN A 418 -4.04 13.79 -9.37
C GLN A 418 -3.59 12.50 -8.66
N THR A 419 -4.07 11.35 -9.13
CA THR A 419 -3.82 10.04 -8.52
C THR A 419 -2.64 9.31 -9.13
N GLY A 420 -2.17 9.76 -10.29
CA GLY A 420 -1.03 9.26 -11.03
C GLY A 420 -0.64 10.22 -12.15
N GLU A 421 0.35 9.85 -12.95
CA GLU A 421 0.79 10.65 -14.11
C GLU A 421 -0.37 10.90 -15.07
N ASN A 422 -1.11 9.84 -15.40
CA ASN A 422 -2.21 9.84 -16.36
C ASN A 422 -3.57 9.55 -15.69
N SER A 423 -3.74 9.91 -14.41
CA SER A 423 -5.01 9.67 -13.73
C SER A 423 -5.39 10.74 -12.73
N TYR A 424 -6.68 11.06 -12.70
CA TYR A 424 -7.27 12.06 -11.80
C TYR A 424 -8.57 11.54 -11.22
N ASP A 425 -8.82 11.82 -9.95
CA ASP A 425 -10.15 11.73 -9.36
C ASP A 425 -10.80 13.11 -9.34
N MET A 426 -11.99 13.21 -9.91
CA MET A 426 -12.85 14.39 -9.85
C MET A 426 -13.89 14.20 -8.75
N VAL A 427 -13.66 14.84 -7.61
CA VAL A 427 -14.40 14.62 -6.35
C VAL A 427 -15.43 15.71 -6.13
N SER A 428 -16.70 15.34 -5.97
CA SER A 428 -17.81 16.27 -5.75
C SER A 428 -17.58 17.14 -4.51
N ALA A 429 -17.61 18.46 -4.67
CA ALA A 429 -17.44 19.39 -3.55
C ALA A 429 -18.68 19.49 -2.65
N LYS A 430 -19.81 18.86 -3.03
CA LYS A 430 -21.05 18.84 -2.23
C LYS A 430 -20.84 18.15 -0.89
N ASP A 431 -20.26 16.95 -0.90
CA ASP A 431 -20.07 16.10 0.27
C ASP A 431 -18.82 15.21 0.19
N ALA A 432 -18.08 15.25 -0.92
CA ALA A 432 -16.96 14.36 -1.21
C ALA A 432 -17.25 12.86 -1.09
N LYS A 433 -18.53 12.43 -1.19
CA LYS A 433 -18.90 11.01 -1.22
C LYS A 433 -19.13 10.48 -2.62
N THR A 434 -19.09 11.36 -3.61
CA THR A 434 -19.23 11.05 -5.03
C THR A 434 -17.99 11.52 -5.78
N TRP A 435 -17.38 10.65 -6.59
CA TRP A 435 -16.25 11.01 -7.45
C TRP A 435 -16.22 10.13 -8.70
N ILE A 436 -15.54 10.61 -9.73
CA ILE A 436 -15.28 9.85 -10.96
C ILE A 436 -13.77 9.82 -11.20
N THR A 437 -13.25 8.64 -11.53
CA THR A 437 -11.85 8.47 -11.92
C THR A 437 -11.72 8.60 -13.43
N TRP A 438 -10.81 9.48 -13.84
CA TRP A 438 -10.41 9.76 -15.21
C TRP A 438 -9.03 9.18 -15.49
N GLN A 439 -8.87 8.52 -16.63
CA GLN A 439 -7.63 7.94 -17.13
C GLN A 439 -7.44 8.28 -18.61
N HIS A 440 -6.20 8.24 -19.10
CA HIS A 440 -5.90 8.32 -20.53
C HIS A 440 -4.69 7.47 -20.90
#